data_AF-A0A4Y2ISV7-F1
#
_entry.id   AF-A0A4Y2ISV7-F1
#
_cell.length_a   1.000
_cell.length_b   1.000
_cell.length_c   1.000
_cell.angle_alpha   90.00
_cell.angle_beta   90.00
_cell.angle_gamma   90.00
#
_symmetry.space_group_name_H-M   'P 1'
#
loop_
_entity.id
_entity.type
_entity.pdbx_description
1 polymer ?
#
loop_
_entity_poly.entity_id
_entity_poly.type
_entity_poly.pdbx_seq_one_letter_code
_entity_poly.pdbx_strand_id
1 'polypeptide(L)'
;MSIVYSDGFGQFPQDNATPHASRVAPEWLQEHSSGLRHFHFSPESPDMNIIEDIWMPCYMLFRRDLRHLALLWICGLPCRIQFPPGYLQTLVEFIPRRVVALLRACGGPT
;
A
#
# COMPACT_ATOMS: atom_id res chain seq x y z
N MET A 1 3.07 15.90 -20.17
CA MET A 1 2.94 14.84 -19.16
C MET A 1 1.50 14.89 -18.67
N SER A 2 0.62 13.97 -19.09
CA SER A 2 -0.75 13.96 -18.55
C SER A 2 -0.75 13.18 -17.25
N ILE A 3 -0.78 13.90 -16.13
CA ILE A 3 -1.26 13.32 -14.89
C ILE A 3 -2.74 13.05 -15.15
N VAL A 4 -3.12 11.77 -15.25
CA VAL A 4 -4.53 11.38 -15.30
C VAL A 4 -5.07 11.70 -13.91
N TYR A 5 -5.60 12.92 -13.76
CA TYR A 5 -6.42 13.26 -12.62
C TYR A 5 -7.65 12.38 -12.69
N SER A 6 -7.85 11.59 -11.63
CA SER A 6 -9.06 10.86 -11.37
C SER A 6 -10.27 11.77 -11.62
N ASP A 7 -11.34 11.20 -12.15
CA ASP A 7 -12.68 11.77 -12.36
C ASP A 7 -13.38 12.34 -11.10
N GLY A 8 -12.64 12.81 -10.10
CA GLY A 8 -13.13 13.34 -8.84
C GLY A 8 -13.21 12.32 -7.71
N PHE A 9 -13.06 11.02 -8.00
CA PHE A 9 -13.10 9.96 -7.00
C PHE A 9 -11.68 9.51 -6.60
N GLY A 10 -11.49 9.27 -5.31
CA GLY A 10 -10.29 8.61 -4.80
C GLY A 10 -10.30 7.12 -5.19
N GLN A 11 -9.13 6.54 -5.42
CA GLN A 11 -8.99 5.09 -5.49
C GLN A 11 -8.45 4.60 -4.16
N PHE A 12 -9.05 3.54 -3.62
CA PHE A 12 -8.59 2.87 -2.41
C PHE A 12 -7.91 1.55 -2.82
N PRO A 13 -6.56 1.53 -2.84
CA PRO A 13 -5.82 0.33 -3.17
C PRO A 13 -5.85 -0.63 -1.97
N GLN A 14 -6.35 -1.86 -2.16
CA GLN A 14 -6.45 -2.87 -1.09
C GLN A 14 -6.15 -4.26 -1.66
N ASP A 15 -5.45 -5.10 -0.88
CA ASP A 15 -5.22 -6.49 -1.23
C ASP A 15 -6.50 -7.34 -1.14
N ASN A 16 -6.40 -8.59 -1.57
CA ASN A 16 -7.49 -9.55 -1.55
C ASN A 16 -7.38 -10.54 -0.37
N ALA A 17 -6.77 -10.15 0.77
CA ALA A 17 -6.70 -11.06 1.90
C ALA A 17 -8.11 -11.36 2.45
N THR A 18 -8.29 -12.53 3.08
CA THR A 18 -9.61 -13.04 3.48
C THR A 18 -10.50 -12.05 4.25
N PRO A 19 -10.00 -11.22 5.19
CA PRO A 19 -10.83 -10.21 5.85
C PRO A 19 -11.36 -9.14 4.89
N HIS A 20 -10.53 -8.72 3.94
CA HIS A 20 -10.80 -7.71 2.92
C HIS A 20 -11.75 -8.21 1.82
N ALA A 21 -11.73 -9.52 1.55
CA ALA A 21 -12.62 -10.20 0.61
C ALA A 21 -13.94 -10.67 1.23
N SER A 22 -14.13 -10.47 2.55
CA SER A 22 -15.40 -10.81 3.22
C SER A 22 -16.55 -9.96 2.66
N ARG A 23 -17.80 -10.42 2.78
CA ARG A 23 -18.97 -9.66 2.32
C ARG A 23 -19.15 -8.32 3.07
N VAL A 24 -18.74 -8.29 4.34
CA VAL A 24 -18.91 -7.14 5.23
C VAL A 24 -18.03 -5.96 4.82
N ALA A 25 -16.80 -6.22 4.36
CA ALA A 25 -15.84 -5.17 4.00
C ALA A 25 -16.31 -4.25 2.83
N PRO A 26 -16.73 -4.77 1.67
CA PRO A 26 -17.24 -3.94 0.57
C PRO A 26 -18.60 -3.31 0.90
N GLU A 27 -19.48 -3.98 1.67
CA GLU A 27 -20.73 -3.38 2.16
C GLU A 27 -20.45 -2.13 3.00
N TRP A 28 -19.52 -2.23 3.96
CA TRP A 28 -19.10 -1.09 4.78
C TRP A 28 -18.49 0.04 3.94
N LEU A 29 -17.58 -0.30 3.02
CA LEU A 29 -16.93 0.69 2.15
C LEU A 29 -17.93 1.41 1.25
N GLN A 30 -18.93 0.70 0.72
CA GLN A 30 -19.97 1.30 -0.11
C GLN A 30 -20.84 2.30 0.68
N GLU A 31 -21.21 1.94 1.91
CA GLU A 31 -22.03 2.81 2.78
C GLU A 31 -21.27 4.05 3.24
N HIS A 32 -19.96 3.92 3.51
CA HIS A 32 -19.19 4.97 4.20
C HIS A 32 -18.22 5.74 3.29
N SER A 33 -17.97 5.28 2.07
CA SER A 33 -16.95 5.85 1.17
C SER A 33 -17.50 6.13 -0.22
N SER A 34 -18.57 6.93 -0.29
CA SER A 34 -19.25 7.32 -1.53
C SER A 34 -18.37 8.00 -2.59
N GLY A 35 -17.17 8.47 -2.21
CA GLY A 35 -16.17 9.07 -3.09
C GLY A 35 -14.97 8.18 -3.42
N LEU A 36 -14.93 6.92 -2.93
CA LEU A 36 -13.81 6.01 -3.15
C LEU A 36 -14.21 4.84 -4.03
N ARG A 37 -13.43 4.59 -5.09
CA ARG A 37 -13.52 3.35 -5.86
C ARG A 37 -12.53 2.33 -5.33
N HIS A 38 -12.97 1.08 -5.29
CA HIS A 38 -12.09 -0.03 -4.97
C HIS A 38 -11.15 -0.31 -6.14
N PHE A 39 -9.84 -0.32 -5.88
CA PHE A 39 -8.85 -0.73 -6.87
C PHE A 39 -8.46 -2.19 -6.60
N HIS A 40 -8.87 -3.09 -7.49
CA HIS A 40 -8.53 -4.50 -7.37
C HIS A 40 -7.07 -4.72 -7.76
N PHE A 41 -6.24 -5.08 -6.78
CA PHE A 41 -4.90 -5.61 -7.05
C PHE A 41 -4.95 -7.09 -7.44
N SER A 42 -3.98 -7.51 -8.25
CA SER A 42 -3.69 -8.93 -8.41
C SER A 42 -3.33 -9.55 -7.06
N PRO A 43 -3.82 -10.76 -6.75
CA PRO A 43 -3.29 -11.53 -5.63
C PRO A 43 -1.76 -11.68 -5.75
N GLU A 44 -1.08 -11.72 -4.61
CA GLU A 44 0.37 -12.05 -4.51
C GLU A 44 1.33 -11.08 -5.20
N SER A 45 0.95 -9.81 -5.35
CA SER A 45 1.81 -8.76 -5.94
C SER A 45 2.25 -7.70 -4.91
N PRO A 46 3.08 -8.05 -3.91
CA PRO A 46 3.56 -7.08 -2.92
C PRO A 46 4.35 -5.93 -3.56
N ASP A 47 5.03 -6.19 -4.67
CA ASP A 47 5.78 -5.19 -5.45
C ASP A 47 4.89 -4.04 -5.94
N MET A 48 3.59 -4.30 -6.10
CA MET A 48 2.59 -3.32 -6.50
C MET A 48 1.99 -2.53 -5.32
N ASN A 49 2.20 -2.98 -4.09
CA ASN A 49 1.65 -2.34 -2.91
C ASN A 49 2.63 -1.32 -2.32
N ILE A 50 2.35 -0.03 -2.52
CA ILE A 50 3.15 1.09 -1.97
C ILE A 50 3.30 1.01 -0.45
N ILE A 51 2.33 0.42 0.25
CA ILE A 51 2.39 0.26 1.71
C ILE A 51 3.60 -0.57 2.13
N GLU A 52 4.05 -1.53 1.30
CA GLU A 52 5.26 -2.29 1.56
C GLU A 52 6.50 -1.37 1.58
N ASP A 53 6.65 -0.45 0.63
CA ASP A 53 7.77 0.53 0.63
C ASP A 53 7.76 1.47 1.84
N ILE A 54 6.60 1.71 2.43
CA ILE A 54 6.44 2.50 3.66
C ILE A 54 6.86 1.67 4.88
N TRP A 55 6.53 0.38 4.90
CA TRP A 55 6.91 -0.53 6.00
C TRP A 55 8.36 -0.97 5.95
N MET A 56 8.98 -1.06 4.77
CA MET A 56 10.34 -1.58 4.60
C MET A 56 11.39 -0.87 5.49
N PRO A 57 11.41 0.48 5.59
CA PRO A 57 12.28 1.18 6.54
C PRO A 57 12.04 0.80 8.00
N CYS A 58 10.76 0.62 8.38
CA CYS A 58 10.38 0.20 9.73
C CYS A 58 10.87 -1.22 9.99
N TYR A 59 10.67 -2.14 9.05
CA TYR A 59 11.14 -3.51 9.13
C TYR A 59 12.66 -3.61 9.31
N MET A 60 13.42 -2.85 8.52
CA MET A 60 14.89 -2.82 8.63
C MET A 60 15.36 -2.28 9.98
N LEU A 61 14.68 -1.29 10.52
CA LEU A 61 14.97 -0.74 11.85
C LEU A 61 14.71 -1.80 12.94
N PHE A 62 13.58 -2.49 12.88
CA PHE A 62 13.22 -3.51 13.87
C PHE A 62 14.07 -4.78 13.76
N ARG A 63 14.48 -5.20 12.55
CA ARG A 63 15.39 -6.34 12.36
C ARG A 63 16.74 -6.15 13.03
N ARG A 64 17.21 -4.89 13.16
CA ARG A 64 18.50 -4.58 13.80
C ARG A 64 18.43 -4.63 15.33
N ASP A 65 17.25 -4.57 15.94
CA ASP A 65 17.09 -4.59 17.40
C ASP A 65 16.00 -5.57 17.83
N LEU A 66 16.38 -6.86 17.95
CA LEU A 66 15.51 -7.97 18.34
C LEU A 66 14.82 -7.80 19.71
N ARG A 67 15.23 -6.80 20.51
CA ARG A 67 14.63 -6.47 21.81
C ARG A 67 13.30 -5.70 21.71
N HIS A 68 12.92 -5.27 20.51
CA HIS A 68 11.76 -4.38 20.28
C HIS A 68 10.43 -5.07 19.99
N LEU A 69 10.37 -6.40 19.84
CA LEU A 69 9.09 -7.09 19.55
C LEU A 69 8.02 -6.84 20.64
N ALA A 70 8.42 -6.76 21.92
CA ALA A 70 7.52 -6.40 23.02
C ALA A 70 7.20 -4.90 23.08
N LEU A 71 8.09 -4.03 22.58
CA LEU A 71 7.90 -2.58 22.54
C LEU A 71 6.95 -2.13 21.42
N LEU A 72 6.78 -2.93 20.35
CA LEU A 72 5.81 -2.67 19.28
C LEU A 72 4.37 -2.58 19.80
N TRP A 73 4.02 -3.41 20.79
CA TRP A 73 2.68 -3.41 21.40
C TRP A 73 2.47 -2.25 22.38
N ILE A 74 3.51 -1.90 23.16
CA ILE A 74 3.43 -0.87 24.21
C ILE A 74 3.58 0.55 23.63
N CYS A 75 4.42 0.73 22.60
CA CYS A 75 4.74 2.07 22.12
C CYS A 75 3.69 2.67 21.18
N GLY A 76 2.73 1.90 20.65
CA GLY A 76 1.57 2.44 19.91
C GLY A 76 1.91 3.45 18.81
N LEU A 77 3.16 3.45 18.35
CA LEU A 77 3.68 4.44 17.43
C LEU A 77 4.11 3.66 16.21
N PRO A 78 3.56 3.96 15.01
CA PRO A 78 4.28 3.61 13.81
C PRO A 78 5.70 4.15 14.02
N CYS A 79 6.69 3.34 13.66
CA CYS A 79 8.07 3.77 13.44
C CYS A 79 8.14 5.29 13.30
N ARG A 80 8.83 6.01 14.20
CA ARG A 80 9.01 7.48 14.15
C ARG A 80 9.89 7.91 12.96
N ILE A 81 9.72 7.24 11.83
CA ILE A 81 10.42 7.47 10.58
C ILE A 81 9.74 8.67 9.96
N GLN A 82 10.49 9.76 9.92
CA GLN A 82 10.09 10.94 9.19
C GLN A 82 10.48 10.73 7.73
N PHE A 83 9.48 10.60 6.86
CA PHE A 83 9.71 10.54 5.43
C PHE A 83 10.10 11.94 4.90
N PRO A 84 11.02 12.03 3.93
CA PRO A 84 11.29 13.29 3.24
C PRO A 84 10.02 13.89 2.62
N PRO A 85 9.90 15.22 2.52
CA PRO A 85 8.84 15.84 1.75
C PRO A 85 8.80 15.27 0.32
N GLY A 86 7.60 14.87 -0.15
CA GLY A 86 7.41 14.29 -1.48
C GLY A 86 7.73 12.80 -1.62
N TYR A 87 8.15 12.10 -0.54
CA TYR A 87 8.41 10.65 -0.59
C TYR A 87 7.17 9.86 -1.02
N LEU A 88 6.02 10.11 -0.39
CA LEU A 88 4.76 9.43 -0.74
C LEU A 88 4.32 9.74 -2.18
N GLN A 89 4.47 10.99 -2.60
CA GLN A 89 4.15 11.39 -3.98
C GLN A 89 5.03 10.65 -4.98
N THR A 90 6.33 10.53 -4.68
CA THR A 90 7.29 9.80 -5.50
C THR A 90 6.88 8.34 -5.64
N LEU A 91 6.48 7.67 -4.55
CA LEU A 91 6.00 6.28 -4.60
C LEU A 91 4.77 6.12 -5.51
N VAL A 92 3.82 7.05 -5.43
CA VAL A 92 2.62 7.07 -6.30
C VAL A 92 3.02 7.29 -7.76
N GLU A 93 3.95 8.20 -8.04
CA GLU A 93 4.45 8.47 -9.40
C GLU A 93 5.22 7.28 -9.99
N PHE A 94 5.72 6.35 -9.16
CA PHE A 94 6.37 5.12 -9.59
C PHE A 94 5.39 3.99 -9.97
N ILE A 95 4.11 4.06 -9.60
CA ILE A 95 3.12 2.99 -9.90
C ILE A 95 3.12 2.61 -11.39
N PRO A 96 3.04 3.54 -12.37
CA PRO A 96 2.99 3.16 -13.78
C PRO A 96 4.23 2.38 -14.23
N ARG A 97 5.41 2.68 -13.68
CA ARG A 97 6.64 1.95 -14.00
C ARG A 97 6.62 0.54 -13.44
N ARG A 98 6.06 0.33 -12.24
CA ARG A 98 5.88 -1.00 -11.63
C ARG A 98 4.89 -1.84 -12.42
N VAL A 99 3.79 -1.25 -12.89
CA VAL A 99 2.85 -1.93 -13.80
C VAL A 99 3.57 -2.40 -15.07
N VAL A 100 4.38 -1.53 -15.69
CA VAL A 100 5.16 -1.91 -16.88
C VAL A 100 6.15 -3.04 -16.57
N ALA A 101 6.81 -3.02 -15.41
CA ALA A 101 7.71 -4.10 -14.98
C ALA A 101 6.95 -5.42 -14.80
N LEU A 102 5.78 -5.40 -14.16
CA LEU A 102 4.95 -6.59 -13.92
C LEU A 102 4.44 -7.20 -15.23
N LEU A 103 4.02 -6.35 -16.17
CA LEU A 103 3.61 -6.79 -17.51
C LEU A 103 4.79 -7.44 -18.26
N ARG A 104 6.00 -6.88 -18.15
CA ARG A 104 7.22 -7.45 -18.75
C ARG A 104 7.61 -8.79 -18.11
N ALA A 105 7.40 -8.92 -16.80
CA ALA A 105 7.63 -10.16 -16.07
C ALA A 105 6.50 -11.19 -16.27
N CYS A 106 5.46 -10.87 -17.06
CA CYS A 106 4.27 -11.70 -17.27
C CYS A 106 3.60 -12.12 -15.95
N GLY A 107 3.53 -11.21 -14.98
CA GLY A 107 3.00 -11.50 -13.64
C GLY A 107 3.98 -12.18 -12.69
N GLY A 108 5.23 -12.40 -13.11
CA GLY A 108 6.32 -12.83 -12.23
C GLY A 108 6.87 -11.70 -11.35
N PRO A 109 7.78 -12.02 -10.41
CA PRO A 109 8.38 -11.05 -9.48
C PRO A 109 9.13 -9.90 -10.19
N THR A 110 9.12 -8.70 -9.61
CA THR A 110 9.68 -7.46 -10.20
C THR A 110 10.62 -6.68 -9.31
#